data_AF-A0A7W2A476-F1
#
_entry.id   AF-A0A7W2A476-F1
#
_cell.length_a   1.000
_cell.length_b   1.000
_cell.length_c   1.000
_cell.angle_alpha   90.00
_cell.angle_beta   90.00
_cell.angle_gamma   90.00
#
_symmetry.space_group_name_H-M   'P 1'
#
loop_
_entity.id
_entity.type
_entity.pdbx_description
1 polymer ?
#
loop_
_entity_poly.entity_id
_entity_poly.type
_entity_poly.pdbx_seq_one_letter_code
_entity_poly.pdbx_strand_id
1 'polypeptide(L)' 'MTMLNRLASFADATVRAVAQKPPRYAVHLVERKTGRLHCVAGIPLTVFTCTPDEVGAEMMRNRDPKDWDILVEQRIPKEF' A
#
# COMPACT_ATOMS: atom_id res chain seq x y z
N MET A 1 -17.87 24.10 32.70
CA MET A 1 -16.80 23.51 31.86
C MET A 1 -17.32 22.22 31.21
N THR A 2 -18.17 22.30 30.19
CA THR A 2 -18.88 21.09 29.69
C THR A 2 -19.32 21.11 28.22
N MET A 3 -19.43 22.28 27.56
CA MET A 3 -19.82 22.35 26.13
C MET A 3 -18.62 22.29 25.17
N LEU A 4 -17.55 23.07 25.42
CA LEU A 4 -16.34 23.08 24.58
C LEU A 4 -15.70 21.69 24.45
N ASN A 5 -15.76 20.90 25.53
CA ASN A 5 -15.19 19.55 25.55
C ASN A 5 -15.98 18.54 24.68
N ARG A 6 -17.30 18.74 24.54
CA ARG A 6 -18.13 17.89 23.68
C ARG A 6 -17.86 18.18 22.21
N LEU A 7 -17.75 19.45 21.83
CA LEU A 7 -17.49 19.81 20.42
C LEU A 7 -16.16 19.23 19.92
N ALA A 8 -15.10 19.31 20.74
CA ALA A 8 -13.83 18.69 20.45
C ALA A 8 -13.93 17.16 20.33
N SER A 9 -14.70 16.51 21.22
CA SER A 9 -14.92 15.06 21.16
C SER A 9 -15.71 14.62 19.92
N PHE A 10 -16.69 15.41 19.46
CA PHE A 10 -17.42 15.15 18.22
C PHE A 10 -16.52 15.34 16.99
N ALA A 11 -15.65 16.36 16.99
CA ALA A 11 -14.68 16.55 15.92
C ALA A 11 -13.71 15.37 15.83
N ASP A 12 -13.16 14.90 16.97
CA ASP A 12 -12.30 13.71 17.02
C ASP A 12 -13.02 12.43 16.56
N ALA A 13 -14.24 12.20 17.04
CA ALA A 13 -15.04 11.06 16.64
C ALA A 13 -15.37 11.09 15.14
N THR A 14 -15.65 12.27 14.58
CA THR A 14 -15.89 12.44 13.15
C THR A 14 -14.61 12.20 12.35
N VAL A 15 -13.46 12.74 12.80
CA VAL A 15 -12.15 12.49 12.19
C VAL A 15 -11.79 11.00 12.21
N ARG A 16 -12.08 10.27 13.28
CA ARG A 16 -11.86 8.81 13.36
C ARG A 16 -12.87 8.01 12.53
N ALA A 17 -14.12 8.47 12.43
CA ALA A 17 -15.15 7.81 11.64
C ALA A 17 -14.95 8.02 10.13
N VAL A 18 -14.44 9.19 9.73
CA VAL A 18 -14.09 9.51 8.34
C VAL A 18 -12.63 9.19 8.00
N ALA A 19 -11.82 8.76 8.98
CA ALA A 19 -10.51 8.19 8.73
C ALA A 19 -10.72 6.92 7.90
N GLN A 20 -10.66 7.12 6.59
CA GLN A 20 -10.75 6.06 5.61
C GLN A 20 -9.75 4.97 6.01
N LYS A 21 -10.17 3.70 5.91
CA LYS A 21 -9.24 2.57 6.09
C LYS A 21 -7.96 2.88 5.30
N PRO A 22 -6.77 2.64 5.87
CA PRO A 22 -5.53 2.98 5.21
C PRO A 22 -5.52 2.36 3.81
N PRO A 23 -5.08 3.11 2.78
CA PRO A 23 -5.06 2.61 1.41
C PRO A 23 -4.23 1.33 1.37
N ARG A 24 -4.77 0.32 0.69
CA ARG A 24 -4.09 -0.95 0.49
C ARG A 24 -3.45 -0.93 -0.89
N TYR A 25 -2.26 -1.49 -0.99
CA TYR A 25 -1.50 -1.56 -2.22
C TYR A 25 -1.16 -3.02 -2.51
N ALA A 26 -1.10 -3.36 -3.79
CA ALA A 26 -0.42 -4.54 -4.29
C ALA A 26 0.93 -4.10 -4.85
N VAL A 27 2.00 -4.71 -4.35
CA VAL A 27 3.38 -4.42 -4.76
C VAL A 27 3.90 -5.64 -5.51
N HIS A 28 4.41 -5.40 -6.72
CA HIS A 28 4.95 -6.42 -7.59
C HIS A 28 6.39 -6.11 -7.95
N LEU A 29 7.18 -7.15 -8.17
CA LEU A 29 8.51 -7.02 -8.74
C LEU A 29 8.40 -7.13 -10.27
N VAL A 30 8.99 -6.19 -11.01
CA VAL A 30 8.98 -6.18 -12.48
C VAL A 30 10.38 -6.18 -13.05
N GLU A 31 10.57 -6.89 -14.15
CA GLU A 31 11.81 -6.84 -14.91
C GLU A 31 11.81 -5.59 -15.81
N ARG A 32 12.78 -4.70 -15.63
CA ARG A 32 12.82 -3.37 -16.26
C ARG A 32 12.92 -3.42 -17.78
N LYS A 33 13.60 -4.42 -18.33
CA LYS A 33 13.82 -4.56 -19.78
C LYS A 33 12.58 -5.04 -20.53
N THR A 34 11.77 -5.90 -19.90
CA THR A 34 10.62 -6.53 -20.56
C THR A 34 9.27 -6.05 -20.02
N GLY A 35 9.26 -5.37 -18.88
CA GLY A 35 8.04 -4.99 -18.15
C GLY A 35 7.29 -6.18 -17.55
N ARG A 36 7.87 -7.39 -17.57
CA ARG A 36 7.20 -8.60 -17.07
C ARG A 36 7.23 -8.65 -15.55
N LEU A 37 6.12 -9.08 -14.95
CA LEU A 37 6.07 -9.39 -13.53
C LEU A 37 6.96 -10.59 -13.22
N HIS A 38 7.70 -10.49 -12.14
CA HIS A 38 8.44 -11.62 -11.60
C HIS A 38 7.46 -12.66 -11.06
N CYS A 39 7.57 -13.88 -11.54
CA CYS A 39 6.71 -14.98 -11.12
C CYS A 39 7.48 -16.03 -10.31
N VAL A 40 6.86 -16.55 -9.26
CA VAL A 40 7.29 -17.74 -8.53
C VAL A 40 6.33 -18.88 -8.89
N ALA A 41 6.86 -19.99 -9.41
CA ALA A 41 6.05 -21.11 -9.91
C ALA A 41 4.94 -20.71 -10.91
N GLY A 42 5.22 -19.71 -11.76
CA GLY A 42 4.27 -19.21 -12.76
C GLY A 42 3.23 -18.21 -12.23
N ILE A 43 3.26 -17.87 -10.95
CA ILE A 43 2.33 -16.93 -10.31
C ILE A 43 3.08 -15.63 -9.98
N PRO A 44 2.55 -14.44 -10.34
CA PRO A 44 3.22 -13.18 -10.08
C PRO A 44 3.39 -12.95 -8.57
N LEU A 45 4.62 -12.65 -8.16
CA LEU A 45 4.92 -12.31 -6.77
C LEU A 45 4.24 -10.99 -6.44
N THR A 46 3.29 -11.05 -5.51
CA THR A 46 2.46 -9.91 -5.10
C THR A 46 2.46 -9.81 -3.58
N VAL A 47 2.82 -8.64 -3.05
CA VAL A 47 2.75 -8.35 -1.62
C VAL A 47 1.67 -7.30 -1.39
N PHE A 48 0.68 -7.63 -0.55
CA PHE A 48 -0.33 -6.67 -0.13
C PHE A 48 0.12 -5.93 1.12
N THR A 49 0.12 -4.60 1.09
CA THR A 49 0.61 -3.76 2.19
C THR A 49 -0.09 -2.41 2.26
N CYS A 50 -0.01 -1.74 3.41
CA CYS A 50 -0.34 -0.32 3.54
C CYS A 50 0.91 0.58 3.43
N THR A 51 2.11 0.00 3.41
CA THR A 51 3.41 0.69 3.32
C THR A 51 4.18 0.21 2.08
N PRO A 52 3.77 0.66 0.87
CA PRO A 52 4.34 0.16 -0.38
C PRO A 52 5.82 0.53 -0.57
N ASP A 53 6.27 1.64 0.02
CA ASP A 53 7.67 2.10 -0.08
C ASP A 53 8.63 1.17 0.68
N GLU A 54 8.32 0.86 1.94
CA GLU A 54 9.12 -0.09 2.76
C GLU A 54 9.16 -1.47 2.12
N VAL A 55 8.00 -1.97 1.66
CA VAL A 55 7.93 -3.26 0.98
C VAL A 55 8.66 -3.24 -0.35
N GLY A 56 8.57 -2.16 -1.12
CA GLY A 56 9.31 -1.98 -2.36
C GLY A 56 10.82 -2.01 -2.13
N ALA A 57 11.31 -1.34 -1.08
CA ALA A 57 12.71 -1.36 -0.68
C ALA A 57 13.19 -2.77 -0.31
N GLU A 58 12.42 -3.51 0.49
CA GLU A 58 12.74 -4.90 0.83
C GLU A 58 12.66 -5.84 -0.38
N MET A 59 11.69 -5.63 -1.28
CA MET A 59 11.60 -6.37 -2.54
C MET A 59 12.74 -6.04 -3.50
N MET A 60 13.33 -4.86 -3.44
CA MET A 60 14.54 -4.50 -4.21
C MET A 60 15.84 -4.86 -3.50
N ARG A 61 15.78 -5.33 -2.25
CA ARG A 61 16.97 -5.68 -1.47
C ARG A 61 17.78 -6.77 -2.18
N ASN A 62 19.07 -6.50 -2.37
CA ASN A 62 20.01 -7.35 -3.12
C ASN A 62 19.66 -7.53 -4.62
N ARG A 63 18.89 -6.61 -5.22
CA ARG A 63 18.59 -6.60 -6.66
C ARG A 63 19.22 -5.40 -7.34
N ASP A 64 19.60 -5.56 -8.60
CA ASP A 64 20.15 -4.46 -9.40
C ASP A 64 19.00 -3.61 -9.99
N PRO A 65 18.99 -2.28 -9.78
CA PRO A 65 17.93 -1.39 -10.26
C PRO A 65 17.94 -1.16 -11.78
N LYS A 66 18.96 -1.61 -12.52
CA LYS A 66 18.97 -1.61 -13.99
C LYS A 66 18.16 -2.78 -14.57
N ASP A 67 18.04 -3.87 -13.82
CA ASP A 67 17.31 -5.07 -14.24
C ASP A 67 15.92 -5.19 -13.59
N TRP A 68 15.76 -4.67 -12.38
CA TRP A 68 14.53 -4.78 -11.59
C TRP A 68 13.94 -3.43 -11.23
N ASP A 69 12.61 -3.39 -11.13
CA ASP A 69 11.84 -2.24 -10.68
C ASP A 69 10.60 -2.72 -9.90
N ILE A 70 9.82 -1.79 -9.34
CA ILE A 70 8.65 -2.09 -8.50
C ILE A 70 7.41 -1.47 -9.10
N LEU A 71 6.37 -2.28 -9.29
CA LEU A 71 5.05 -1.82 -9.66
C LEU A 71 4.15 -1.76 -8.43
N VAL A 72 3.62 -0.58 -8.13
CA VAL A 72 2.68 -0.36 -7.02
C VAL A 72 1.30 -0.08 -7.58
N GLU A 73 0.34 -0.94 -7.28
CA GLU A 73 -1.07 -0.77 -7.62
C GLU A 73 -1.89 -0.45 -6.37
N GLN A 74 -2.58 0.69 -6.35
CA GLN A 74 -3.53 0.98 -5.28
C GLN A 74 -4.77 0.11 -5.41
N ARG A 75 -5.12 -0.59 -4.34
CA ARG A 75 -6.29 -1.47 -4.25
C ARG A 75 -7.39 -0.77 -3.47
N ILE A 76 -8.48 -0.44 -4.16
CA ILE A 76 -9.69 0.06 -3.53
C ILE A 76 -10.40 -1.16 -2.90
N PRO A 77 -10.76 -1.12 -1.61
CA PRO A 77 -11.53 -2.21 -1.01
C PRO A 77 -12.84 -2.37 -1.78
N LYS A 78 -13.10 -3.58 -2.27
CA LYS A 78 -14.39 -3.90 -2.88
C LYS A 78 -15.44 -3.86 -1.77
N GLU A 79 -16.42 -2.97 -1.89
CA GLU A 79 -17.59 -2.95 -1.03
C GLU A 79 -18.40 -4.23 -1.35
N PHE A 80 -18.68 -5.04 -0.31
CA PHE A 80 -19.48 -6.26 -0.40
C PHE A 80 -20.86 -6.00 0.17
#